data_AF-A0A7Y2XGL4-F1
#
_entry.id   AF-A0A7Y2XGL4-F1
#
_cell.length_a   1.000
_cell.length_b   1.000
_cell.length_c   1.000
_cell.angle_alpha   90.00
_cell.angle_beta   90.00
_cell.angle_gamma   90.00
#
_symmetry.space_group_name_H-M   'P 1'
#
loop_
_entity.id
_entity.type
_entity.pdbx_description
1 polymer ?
#
loop_
_entity_poly.entity_id
_entity_poly.type
_entity_poly.pdbx_seq_one_letter_code
_entity_poly.pdbx_strand_id
1 'polypeptide(L)' 'LRTFNCGIGMVMLAAPDKAAALADQARALGVPCADIGEVVAAGNSGERVRYRQ' A
#
# COMPACT_ATOMS: atom_id res chain seq x y z
N LEU A 1 10.90 14.18 5.35
CA LEU A 1 9.79 13.70 4.49
C LEU A 1 8.91 12.72 5.25
N ARG A 2 7.98 13.21 6.11
CA ARG A 2 6.98 12.38 6.82
C ARG A 2 5.69 13.14 7.17
N THR A 3 5.53 14.35 6.66
CA THR A 3 4.51 15.31 7.15
C THR A 3 3.21 15.22 6.36
N PHE A 4 3.28 14.83 5.09
CA PHE A 4 2.14 14.73 4.20
C PHE A 4 1.91 13.28 3.80
N ASN A 5 0.66 12.97 3.49
CA ASN A 5 0.26 11.67 3.00
C ASN A 5 0.68 11.41 1.53
N CYS A 6 1.16 12.43 0.83
CA CYS A 6 1.65 12.35 -0.55
C CYS A 6 0.64 11.72 -1.53
N GLY A 7 -0.67 11.96 -1.33
CA GLY A 7 -1.74 11.41 -2.17
C GLY A 7 -2.29 10.05 -1.72
N ILE A 8 -1.73 9.42 -0.68
CA ILE A 8 -2.22 8.15 -0.13
C ILE A 8 -2.99 8.39 1.18
N GLY A 9 -4.31 8.51 1.09
CA GLY A 9 -5.17 8.72 2.27
C GLY A 9 -5.45 7.45 3.09
N MET A 10 -5.23 6.27 2.51
CA MET A 10 -5.52 4.97 3.12
C MET A 10 -4.57 3.90 2.57
N VAL A 11 -4.14 2.98 3.43
CA VAL A 11 -3.37 1.78 3.05
C VAL A 11 -4.16 0.56 3.47
N MET A 12 -4.38 -0.37 2.53
CA MET A 12 -5.08 -1.63 2.79
C MET A 12 -4.10 -2.78 2.59
N LEU A 13 -4.21 -3.83 3.40
CA LEU A 13 -3.40 -5.04 3.30
C LEU A 13 -4.28 -6.23 2.91
N ALA A 14 -3.75 -7.08 2.04
CA ALA A 14 -4.39 -8.32 1.61
C ALA A 14 -3.34 -9.39 1.37
N ALA A 15 -3.78 -10.66 1.35
CA ALA A 15 -2.97 -11.73 0.78
C ALA A 15 -2.69 -11.44 -0.71
N PRO A 16 -1.56 -11.89 -1.27
CA PRO A 16 -1.19 -11.59 -2.66
C PRO A 16 -2.26 -11.99 -3.68
N ASP A 17 -2.96 -13.10 -3.44
CA ASP A 17 -4.04 -13.61 -4.31
C ASP A 17 -5.35 -12.82 -4.20
N LYS A 18 -5.48 -11.93 -3.21
CA LYS A 18 -6.67 -11.09 -2.98
C LYS A 18 -6.45 -9.62 -3.29
N ALA A 19 -5.20 -9.17 -3.46
CA ALA A 19 -4.86 -7.76 -3.62
C ALA A 19 -5.58 -7.11 -4.83
N ALA A 20 -5.61 -7.80 -5.97
CA ALA A 20 -6.30 -7.31 -7.17
C ALA A 20 -7.81 -7.15 -6.94
N ALA A 21 -8.46 -8.18 -6.39
CA ALA A 21 -9.89 -8.15 -6.10
C ALA A 21 -10.26 -7.05 -5.10
N LEU A 22 -9.43 -6.83 -4.07
CA LEU A 22 -9.62 -5.75 -3.11
C LEU A 22 -9.53 -4.37 -3.78
N ALA A 23 -8.55 -4.17 -4.66
CA ALA A 23 -8.40 -2.91 -5.39
C ALA A 23 -9.60 -2.65 -6.32
N ASP A 24 -10.12 -3.68 -6.98
CA ASP A 24 -11.30 -3.57 -7.85
C ASP A 24 -12.57 -3.25 -7.07
N GLN A 25 -12.76 -3.88 -5.90
CA GLN A 25 -13.87 -3.55 -5.00
C GLN A 25 -13.81 -2.10 -4.51
N ALA A 26 -12.62 -1.62 -4.14
CA ALA A 26 -12.44 -0.22 -3.74
C ALA A 26 -12.80 0.75 -4.88
N ARG A 27 -12.35 0.47 -6.11
CA ARG A 27 -12.70 1.27 -7.29
C ARG A 27 -14.21 1.23 -7.59
N ALA A 28 -14.85 0.08 -7.43
CA ALA A 28 -16.30 -0.05 -7.61
C ALA A 28 -17.11 0.79 -6.61
N LEU A 29 -16.55 1.04 -5.42
CA LEU A 29 -17.09 1.95 -4.40
C LEU A 29 -16.71 3.43 -4.63
N GLY A 30 -16.06 3.75 -5.75
CA GLY A 30 -15.63 5.11 -6.07
C GLY A 30 -14.36 5.56 -5.35
N VAL A 31 -13.60 4.65 -4.73
CA VAL A 31 -12.32 4.95 -4.09
C VAL A 31 -11.18 4.65 -5.07
N PRO A 32 -10.44 5.66 -5.55
CA PRO A 32 -9.25 5.43 -6.37
C PRO A 32 -8.25 4.57 -5.60
N CYS A 33 -7.86 3.44 -6.18
CA CYS A 33 -6.96 2.49 -5.56
C CYS A 33 -5.88 2.05 -6.54
N ALA A 34 -4.66 1.90 -6.04
CA ALA A 34 -3.49 1.41 -6.77
C ALA A 34 -2.68 0.47 -5.87
N ASP A 35 -1.99 -0.49 -6.49
CA ASP A 35 -0.96 -1.25 -5.79
C ASP A 35 0.27 -0.35 -5.61
N ILE A 36 0.70 -0.19 -4.35
CA ILE A 36 1.81 0.69 -3.96
C ILE A 36 2.98 -0.07 -3.36
N GLY A 37 2.92 -1.40 -3.29
CA GLY A 37 4.00 -2.24 -2.79
C GLY A 37 3.54 -3.40 -1.91
N GLU A 38 4.48 -3.95 -1.15
CA GLU A 38 4.32 -5.22 -0.45
C GLU A 38 4.93 -5.18 0.95
N VAL A 39 4.41 -6.01 1.84
CA VAL A 39 5.03 -6.26 3.15
C VAL A 39 6.11 -7.32 2.99
N VAL A 40 7.33 -6.95 3.33
CA VAL A 40 8.49 -7.85 3.33
C VAL A 40 8.96 -8.14 4.75
N ALA A 41 9.70 -9.23 4.93
CA ALA A 41 10.38 -9.51 6.18
C ALA A 41 11.30 -8.34 6.57
N ALA A 42 11.30 -7.97 7.85
CA ALA A 42 12.13 -6.88 8.34
C ALA A 42 13.62 -7.23 8.22
N GLY A 43 14.40 -6.32 7.63
CA GLY A 43 15.86 -6.40 7.62
C GLY A 43 16.50 -5.89 8.91
N ASN A 44 17.83 -5.94 8.96
CA ASN A 44 18.62 -5.59 10.15
C ASN A 44 18.82 -4.08 10.37
N SER A 45 18.43 -3.22 9.41
CA SER A 45 18.74 -1.77 9.44
C SER A 45 17.83 -0.93 10.34
N GLY A 46 16.85 -1.55 11.02
CA GLY A 46 15.85 -0.82 11.82
C GLY A 46 14.79 -0.06 11.00
N GLU A 47 15.03 0.15 9.71
CA GLU A 47 14.05 0.71 8.77
C GLU A 47 12.86 -0.25 8.59
N ARG A 48 11.65 0.32 8.46
CA ARG A 48 10.39 -0.45 8.35
C ARG A 48 9.55 -0.12 7.12
N VAL A 49 9.79 1.03 6.51
CA VAL A 49 9.10 1.48 5.30
C VAL A 49 10.14 2.06 4.36
N ARG A 50 10.17 1.57 3.12
CA ARG A 50 11.02 2.09 2.06
C ARG A 50 10.14 2.61 0.93
N TYR A 51 10.36 3.86 0.52
CA TYR A 51 9.71 4.42 -0.65
C TYR A 51 10.55 4.06 -1.87
N ARG A 52 9.96 3.40 -2.88
CA ARG A 52 10.58 3.20 -4.18
C ARG A 52 10.52 4.54 -4.92
N GLN A 53 11.66 5.02 -5.42
CA GLN A 53 11.72 6.19 -6.30
C GLN A 53 11.44 5.79 -7.75
#